data_AF-A0A1A8BKU7-F1
#
_entry.id   AF-A0A1A8BKU7-F1
#
_cell.length_a   1.000
_cell.length_b   1.000
_cell.length_c   1.000
_cell.angle_alpha   90.00
_cell.angle_beta   90.00
_cell.angle_gamma   90.00
#
_symmetry.space_group_name_H-M   'P 1'
#
loop_
_entity.id
_entity.type
_entity.pdbx_description
1 polymer ?
#
loop_
_entity_poly.entity_id
_entity_poly.type
_entity_poly.pdbx_seq_one_letter_code
_entity_poly.pdbx_strand_id
1 'polypeptide(L)'
;GEEETDPCYSPQKALTLALTDWLQEFMSTDQPGGSRRPALLEQESSDEEPMQMDVSESPYCPGPGENPLYTAEPLTLDDLKLLSDLFYLPYEYGGIARNMLEELHWLKIHRQAAAEQTDKTEEWRSKARRFDSRCEDVVQMFNRLSNAPNRSILYDLYNYICDIKSGVGLARAYVKMLGGEGQPSALVMSEDPEPWGFRGGLSGEIQRMLPGHGNRDLFKHPPTTPVYFMRAYCDKDKTQVQKIWEEMLSGGKEQSPLMLQLPLISDCLSSGQISPSPGCAFVLEDELGTCGYALALTDAKAVAAGIQRDVNESLLKDFPSLVVVQVLPRVTDPTPAKRMVGQLLSSISSNGSRGAFCELRRSDRRMLEFYSKFGSFKHIQMDSQDIVVMATSL
;
A
#
# COMPACT_ATOMS: atom_id res chain seq x y z
N GLY A 1 -22.48 -41.73 39.51
CA GLY A 1 -22.85 -41.96 38.11
C GLY A 1 -21.62 -41.65 37.33
N GLU A 2 -20.93 -42.69 36.89
CA GLU A 2 -19.66 -42.58 36.18
C GLU A 2 -19.92 -41.94 34.82
N GLU A 3 -19.30 -40.79 34.55
CA GLU A 3 -19.24 -40.22 33.21
C GLU A 3 -18.35 -41.15 32.37
N GLU A 4 -18.97 -41.90 31.45
CA GLU A 4 -18.27 -42.61 30.38
C GLU A 4 -17.50 -41.59 29.54
N THR A 5 -16.26 -41.33 29.92
CA THR A 5 -15.32 -40.58 29.09
C THR A 5 -14.84 -41.54 28.02
N ASP A 6 -15.22 -41.28 26.77
CA ASP A 6 -14.86 -42.10 25.62
C ASP A 6 -13.32 -42.28 25.57
N PRO A 7 -12.78 -43.53 25.70
CA PRO A 7 -11.35 -43.79 25.82
C PRO A 7 -10.53 -43.45 24.57
N CYS A 8 -11.14 -42.89 23.52
CA CYS A 8 -10.51 -42.48 22.28
C CYS A 8 -10.73 -40.99 21.91
N TYR A 9 -10.91 -40.11 22.91
CA TYR A 9 -11.08 -38.67 22.66
C TYR A 9 -9.90 -38.07 21.89
N SER A 10 -10.18 -37.48 20.74
CA SER A 10 -9.23 -36.72 19.92
C SER A 10 -9.79 -35.33 19.69
N PRO A 11 -9.10 -34.25 20.14
CA PRO A 11 -9.58 -32.88 20.01
C PRO A 11 -9.93 -32.49 18.57
N GLN A 12 -9.14 -32.96 17.60
CA GLN A 12 -9.34 -32.69 16.17
C GLN A 12 -10.60 -33.36 15.63
N LYS A 13 -10.86 -34.61 16.05
CA LYS A 13 -12.08 -35.33 15.67
C LYS A 13 -13.30 -34.70 16.32
N ALA A 14 -13.21 -34.37 17.61
CA ALA A 14 -14.26 -33.71 18.36
C ALA A 14 -14.63 -32.35 17.75
N LEU A 15 -13.63 -31.53 17.41
CA LEU A 15 -13.83 -30.25 16.74
C LEU A 15 -14.51 -30.44 15.38
N THR A 16 -14.07 -31.41 14.58
CA THR A 16 -14.68 -31.66 13.26
C THR A 16 -16.16 -32.04 13.37
N LEU A 17 -16.50 -32.89 14.35
CA LEU A 17 -17.90 -33.25 14.62
C LEU A 17 -18.70 -32.03 15.08
N ALA A 18 -18.18 -31.27 16.04
CA ALA A 18 -18.83 -30.07 16.57
C ALA A 18 -19.09 -29.03 15.47
N LEU A 19 -18.13 -28.77 14.58
CA LEU A 19 -18.30 -27.84 13.47
C LEU A 19 -19.30 -28.34 12.41
N THR A 20 -19.40 -29.65 12.23
CA THR A 20 -20.37 -30.25 11.29
C THR A 20 -21.80 -30.04 11.79
N ASP A 21 -22.03 -30.25 13.09
CA ASP A 21 -23.31 -29.99 13.73
C ASP A 21 -23.62 -28.49 13.75
N TRP A 22 -22.62 -27.66 14.06
CA TRP A 22 -22.78 -26.20 14.12
C TRP A 22 -23.09 -25.58 12.75
N LEU A 23 -22.58 -26.16 11.66
CA LEU A 23 -22.93 -25.72 10.30
C LEU A 23 -24.45 -25.82 10.04
N GLN A 24 -25.13 -26.84 10.57
CA GLN A 24 -26.59 -26.97 10.42
C GLN A 24 -27.34 -25.84 11.13
N GLU A 25 -26.84 -25.39 12.29
CA GLU A 25 -27.40 -24.28 13.05
C GLU A 25 -27.24 -22.94 12.32
N PHE A 26 -26.11 -22.71 11.65
CA PHE A 26 -25.91 -21.52 10.80
C PHE A 26 -26.88 -21.48 9.63
N MET A 27 -27.25 -22.64 9.08
CA MET A 27 -28.18 -22.74 7.94
C MET A 27 -29.65 -22.68 8.38
N SER A 28 -29.93 -22.79 9.68
CA SER A 28 -31.28 -22.71 10.22
C SER A 28 -31.70 -21.25 10.38
N THR A 29 -32.87 -20.88 9.86
CA THR A 29 -33.44 -19.55 10.08
C THR A 29 -33.96 -19.44 11.52
N ASP A 30 -33.76 -18.29 12.17
CA ASP A 30 -34.39 -17.98 13.46
C ASP A 30 -35.91 -18.20 13.36
N GLN A 31 -36.41 -19.34 13.87
CA GLN A 31 -37.86 -19.55 13.95
C GLN A 31 -38.43 -18.67 15.07
N PRO A 32 -39.40 -17.79 14.82
CA PRO A 32 -40.06 -17.00 15.87
C PRO A 32 -41.02 -17.83 16.75
N GLY A 33 -40.85 -19.16 16.88
CA GLY A 33 -41.83 -20.05 17.49
C GLY A 33 -41.29 -21.19 18.35
N GLY A 34 -39.98 -21.22 18.62
CA GLY A 34 -39.36 -22.24 19.47
C GLY A 34 -39.14 -21.72 20.90
N SER A 35 -39.97 -22.17 21.85
CA SER A 35 -39.86 -21.85 23.29
C SER A 35 -38.44 -22.06 23.85
N ARG A 36 -37.63 -21.00 23.90
CA ARG A 36 -36.51 -20.87 24.84
C ARG A 36 -36.67 -19.55 25.59
N ARG A 37 -36.91 -19.68 26.90
CA ARG A 37 -37.04 -18.56 27.84
C ARG A 37 -35.76 -17.71 27.82
N PRO A 38 -35.83 -16.37 27.68
CA PRO A 38 -34.69 -15.53 27.99
C PRO A 38 -34.51 -15.53 29.52
N ALA A 39 -33.35 -15.98 29.98
CA ALA A 39 -32.95 -15.80 31.36
C ALA A 39 -32.61 -14.31 31.58
N LEU A 40 -33.56 -13.61 32.18
CA LEU A 40 -33.41 -12.53 33.16
C LEU A 40 -32.07 -11.77 33.16
N LEU A 41 -32.05 -10.61 32.51
CA LEU A 41 -31.39 -9.41 33.03
C LEU A 41 -32.41 -8.29 32.95
N GLU A 42 -33.20 -8.13 34.02
CA GLU A 42 -33.87 -6.86 34.28
C GLU A 42 -32.76 -5.84 34.54
N GLN A 43 -32.44 -5.03 33.53
CA GLN A 43 -31.69 -3.81 33.74
C GLN A 43 -32.71 -2.69 33.87
N GLU A 44 -32.72 -2.13 35.08
CA GLU A 44 -33.64 -1.12 35.59
C GLU A 44 -33.76 0.09 34.63
N SER A 45 -34.98 0.63 34.59
CA SER A 45 -35.39 1.80 33.84
C SER A 45 -34.44 2.99 34.04
N SER A 46 -33.73 3.36 32.98
CA SER A 46 -33.08 4.67 32.85
C SER A 46 -33.98 5.57 32.01
N ASP A 47 -34.44 6.67 32.60
CA ASP A 47 -35.11 7.79 31.92
C ASP A 47 -34.11 8.47 30.97
N GLU A 48 -34.09 8.07 29.70
CA GLU A 48 -33.61 8.93 28.61
C GLU A 48 -34.66 8.98 27.50
N GLU A 49 -35.08 10.19 27.17
CA GLU A 49 -36.11 10.48 26.18
C GLU A 49 -35.69 9.95 24.79
N PRO A 50 -36.54 9.18 24.08
CA PRO A 50 -36.22 8.73 22.74
C PRO A 50 -36.23 9.92 21.78
N MET A 51 -35.11 10.15 21.10
CA MET A 51 -35.07 11.06 19.96
C MET A 51 -36.15 10.66 18.95
N GLN A 52 -37.06 11.59 18.64
CA GLN A 52 -38.03 11.45 17.57
C GLN A 52 -37.29 11.25 16.23
N MET A 53 -37.29 10.01 15.72
CA MET A 53 -37.15 9.78 14.29
C MET A 53 -38.52 9.99 13.66
N ASP A 54 -38.57 10.85 12.64
CA ASP A 54 -39.76 11.05 11.82
C ASP A 54 -40.31 9.72 11.31
N VAL A 55 -41.58 9.50 11.59
CA VAL A 55 -42.36 8.32 11.21
C VAL A 55 -42.66 8.40 9.72
N SER A 56 -41.68 8.05 8.88
CA SER A 56 -41.93 7.73 7.48
C SER A 56 -40.76 6.98 6.85
N GLU A 57 -40.49 5.75 7.30
CA GLU A 57 -39.98 4.68 6.43
C GLU A 57 -40.07 3.36 7.19
N SER A 58 -40.88 2.43 6.65
CA SER A 58 -40.97 1.06 7.16
C SER A 58 -39.58 0.40 7.15
N PRO A 59 -39.25 -0.50 8.09
CA PRO A 59 -38.08 -1.34 7.95
C PRO A 59 -38.21 -2.11 6.63
N TYR A 60 -37.28 -1.85 5.71
CA TYR A 60 -37.28 -2.46 4.39
C TYR A 60 -37.08 -3.97 4.54
N CYS A 61 -38.15 -4.73 4.33
CA CYS A 61 -38.09 -6.18 4.19
C CYS A 61 -37.94 -6.50 2.69
N PRO A 62 -36.81 -7.06 2.24
CA PRO A 62 -36.63 -7.43 0.84
C PRO A 62 -37.71 -8.43 0.42
N GLY A 63 -38.34 -8.17 -0.73
CA GLY A 63 -39.39 -9.03 -1.27
C GLY A 63 -38.84 -10.38 -1.78
N PRO A 64 -39.68 -11.41 -1.94
CA PRO A 64 -39.29 -12.78 -2.33
C PRO A 64 -38.72 -12.93 -3.75
N GLY A 65 -38.39 -11.83 -4.43
CA GLY A 65 -37.78 -11.79 -5.77
C GLY A 65 -36.73 -10.70 -5.96
N GLU A 66 -36.30 -10.02 -4.88
CA GLU A 66 -35.16 -9.11 -4.95
C GLU A 66 -33.88 -9.91 -4.77
N ASN A 67 -33.06 -9.98 -5.82
CA ASN A 67 -31.74 -10.59 -5.72
C ASN A 67 -30.92 -9.84 -4.66
N PRO A 68 -30.48 -10.52 -3.59
CA PRO A 68 -29.54 -9.90 -2.66
C PRO A 68 -28.33 -9.45 -3.47
N LEU A 69 -27.86 -8.22 -3.24
CA LEU A 69 -26.76 -7.56 -3.97
C LEU A 69 -25.42 -8.32 -3.94
N TYR A 70 -25.38 -9.46 -3.25
CA TYR A 70 -24.32 -10.44 -3.28
C TYR A 70 -24.93 -11.82 -3.05
N THR A 71 -25.07 -12.66 -4.10
CA THR A 71 -25.28 -14.10 -3.89
C THR A 71 -23.96 -14.68 -3.38
N ALA A 72 -23.69 -14.54 -2.09
CA ALA A 72 -22.58 -15.24 -1.47
C ALA A 72 -22.82 -16.73 -1.67
N GLU A 73 -21.80 -17.43 -2.15
CA GLU A 73 -21.76 -18.87 -2.08
C GLU A 73 -22.08 -19.32 -0.64
N PRO A 74 -22.71 -20.50 -0.46
CA PRO A 74 -23.11 -20.95 0.87
C PRO A 74 -21.90 -21.10 1.79
N LEU A 75 -22.14 -20.90 3.09
CA LEU A 75 -21.16 -21.18 4.14
C LEU A 75 -20.77 -22.66 4.09
N THR A 76 -19.47 -22.93 4.12
CA THR A 76 -18.93 -24.29 4.03
C THR A 76 -18.38 -24.75 5.38
N LEU A 77 -18.18 -26.06 5.53
CA LEU A 77 -17.51 -26.61 6.72
C LEU A 77 -16.07 -26.11 6.84
N ASP A 78 -15.39 -25.87 5.72
CA ASP A 78 -14.00 -25.41 5.72
C ASP A 78 -13.89 -23.94 6.17
N ASP A 79 -14.92 -23.11 5.92
CA ASP A 79 -15.04 -21.77 6.49
C ASP A 79 -15.10 -21.82 8.03
N LEU A 80 -15.87 -22.76 8.59
CA LEU A 80 -15.97 -22.93 10.04
C LEU A 80 -14.69 -23.51 10.66
N LYS A 81 -14.00 -24.40 9.95
CA LYS A 81 -12.66 -24.87 10.37
C LYS A 81 -11.68 -23.70 10.37
N LEU A 82 -11.68 -22.87 9.32
CA LEU A 82 -10.85 -21.67 9.27
C LEU A 82 -11.17 -20.74 10.44
N LEU A 83 -12.45 -20.48 10.72
CA LEU A 83 -12.87 -19.67 11.86
C LEU A 83 -12.32 -20.23 13.18
N SER A 84 -12.42 -21.54 13.38
CA SER A 84 -11.89 -22.21 14.58
C SER A 84 -10.37 -22.16 14.69
N ASP A 85 -9.64 -22.18 13.57
CA ASP A 85 -8.19 -22.04 13.59
C ASP A 85 -7.76 -20.59 13.92
N LEU A 86 -8.53 -19.59 13.46
CA LEU A 86 -8.29 -18.18 13.77
C LEU A 86 -8.60 -17.84 15.24
N PHE A 87 -9.64 -18.47 15.80
CA PHE A 87 -10.09 -18.32 17.19
C PHE A 87 -10.01 -19.66 17.94
N TYR A 88 -8.78 -20.16 18.13
CA TYR A 88 -8.56 -21.53 18.61
C TYR A 88 -8.64 -21.67 20.14
N LEU A 89 -7.57 -21.34 20.87
CA LEU A 89 -7.49 -21.48 22.33
C LEU A 89 -6.78 -20.28 22.96
N PRO A 90 -6.93 -20.05 24.28
CA PRO A 90 -6.31 -18.90 24.96
C PRO A 90 -4.78 -18.85 24.88
N TYR A 91 -4.13 -20.03 24.81
CA TYR A 91 -2.66 -20.16 24.83
C TYR A 91 -2.08 -20.78 23.56
N GLU A 92 -2.93 -21.17 22.60
CA GLU A 92 -2.51 -21.84 21.38
C GLU A 92 -3.23 -21.24 20.18
N TYR A 93 -2.46 -20.94 19.13
CA TYR A 93 -2.99 -20.59 17.83
C TYR A 93 -3.32 -21.85 17.03
N GLY A 94 -4.38 -21.78 16.23
CA GLY A 94 -4.68 -22.80 15.22
C GLY A 94 -3.57 -22.90 14.18
N GLY A 95 -3.59 -23.99 13.41
CA GLY A 95 -2.52 -24.29 12.46
C GLY A 95 -2.38 -23.21 11.39
N ILE A 96 -3.52 -22.74 10.87
CA ILE A 96 -3.57 -21.68 9.84
C ILE A 96 -3.12 -20.34 10.43
N ALA A 97 -3.62 -19.96 11.60
CA ALA A 97 -3.24 -18.73 12.29
C ALA A 97 -1.72 -18.64 12.52
N ARG A 98 -1.11 -19.72 13.04
CA ARG A 98 0.33 -19.82 13.24
C ARG A 98 1.09 -19.68 11.92
N ASN A 99 0.66 -20.39 10.88
CA ASN A 99 1.30 -20.34 9.57
C ASN A 99 1.24 -18.93 8.95
N MET A 100 0.11 -18.23 9.09
CA MET A 100 -0.02 -16.84 8.62
C MET A 100 0.95 -15.90 9.35
N LEU A 101 1.12 -16.07 10.67
CA LEU A 101 2.07 -15.28 11.46
C LEU A 101 3.52 -15.55 11.04
N GLU A 102 3.90 -16.81 10.89
CA GLU A 102 5.24 -17.22 10.44
C GLU A 102 5.56 -16.71 9.03
N GLU A 103 4.60 -16.80 8.10
CA GLU A 103 4.75 -16.29 6.74
C GLU A 103 4.88 -14.77 6.72
N LEU A 104 4.05 -14.04 7.45
CA LEU A 104 4.14 -12.59 7.55
C LEU A 104 5.50 -12.15 8.13
N HIS A 105 5.96 -12.82 9.19
CA HIS A 105 7.26 -12.55 9.80
C HIS A 105 8.41 -12.80 8.81
N TRP A 106 8.38 -13.93 8.10
CA TRP A 106 9.39 -14.26 7.09
C TRP A 106 9.40 -13.24 5.94
N LEU A 107 8.23 -12.86 5.42
CA LEU A 107 8.10 -11.87 4.34
C LEU A 107 8.64 -10.51 4.76
N LYS A 108 8.41 -10.11 6.02
CA LYS A 108 8.94 -8.88 6.62
C LYS A 108 10.47 -8.89 6.70
N ILE A 109 11.08 -9.99 7.14
CA ILE A 109 12.55 -10.12 7.23
C ILE A 109 13.19 -10.08 5.84
N HIS A 110 12.61 -10.76 4.86
CA HIS A 110 13.19 -10.93 3.52
C HIS A 110 12.73 -9.86 2.52
N ARG A 111 12.30 -8.69 2.99
CA ARG A 111 11.78 -7.61 2.13
C ARG A 111 12.73 -7.19 1.00
N GLN A 112 14.06 -7.25 1.20
CA GLN A 112 15.01 -6.83 0.16
C GLN A 112 14.98 -7.78 -1.05
N ALA A 113 14.66 -9.06 -0.83
CA ALA A 113 14.54 -10.04 -1.91
C ALA A 113 13.40 -9.69 -2.89
N ALA A 114 12.40 -8.92 -2.46
CA ALA A 114 11.32 -8.45 -3.33
C ALA A 114 11.80 -7.46 -4.42
N ALA A 115 12.91 -6.73 -4.17
CA ALA A 115 13.44 -5.71 -5.06
C ALA A 115 14.59 -6.21 -5.96
N GLU A 116 15.22 -7.34 -5.63
CA GLU A 116 16.24 -7.96 -6.47
C GLU A 116 15.59 -8.74 -7.64
N GLN A 117 16.35 -9.09 -8.67
CA GLN A 117 15.88 -9.94 -9.78
C GLN A 117 16.64 -11.28 -9.74
N THR A 118 16.47 -12.03 -8.66
CA THR A 118 17.19 -13.30 -8.40
C THR A 118 16.21 -14.43 -8.09
N ASP A 119 16.69 -15.68 -8.00
CA ASP A 119 15.84 -16.81 -7.57
C ASP A 119 15.16 -16.58 -6.22
N LYS A 120 15.79 -15.78 -5.35
CA LYS A 120 15.24 -15.37 -4.03
C LYS A 120 13.99 -14.49 -4.17
N THR A 121 13.90 -13.74 -5.26
CA THR A 121 12.73 -12.91 -5.58
C THR A 121 11.52 -13.75 -5.92
N GLU A 122 11.72 -14.85 -6.67
CA GLU A 122 10.62 -15.75 -7.01
C GLU A 122 10.12 -16.52 -5.77
N GLU A 123 11.03 -16.92 -4.87
CA GLU A 123 10.65 -17.51 -3.58
C GLU A 123 9.81 -16.52 -2.74
N TRP A 124 10.27 -15.27 -2.64
CA TRP A 124 9.54 -14.24 -1.91
C TRP A 124 8.16 -13.98 -2.52
N ARG A 125 8.07 -13.82 -3.85
CA ARG A 125 6.79 -13.61 -4.57
C ARG A 125 5.86 -14.81 -4.46
N SER A 126 6.39 -16.02 -4.45
CA SER A 126 5.60 -17.24 -4.24
C SER A 126 4.99 -17.28 -2.84
N LYS A 127 5.78 -17.00 -1.79
CA LYS A 127 5.28 -16.89 -0.41
C LYS A 127 4.29 -15.74 -0.24
N ALA A 128 4.53 -14.58 -0.88
CA ALA A 128 3.60 -13.45 -0.85
C ALA A 128 2.25 -13.79 -1.50
N ARG A 129 2.25 -14.48 -2.64
CA ARG A 129 1.02 -14.96 -3.29
C ARG A 129 0.26 -15.97 -2.42
N ARG A 130 0.98 -16.88 -1.77
CA ARG A 130 0.38 -17.85 -0.83
C ARG A 130 -0.27 -17.13 0.36
N PHE A 131 0.42 -16.16 0.95
CA PHE A 131 -0.12 -15.33 2.02
C PHE A 131 -1.35 -14.53 1.56
N ASP A 132 -1.32 -13.96 0.35
CA ASP A 132 -2.45 -13.24 -0.25
C ASP A 132 -3.69 -14.15 -0.40
N SER A 133 -3.49 -15.38 -0.88
CA SER A 133 -4.54 -16.39 -0.97
C SER A 133 -5.14 -16.71 0.41
N ARG A 134 -4.30 -16.87 1.44
CA ARG A 134 -4.80 -17.09 2.81
C ARG A 134 -5.61 -15.90 3.33
N CYS A 135 -5.19 -14.68 3.01
CA CYS A 135 -5.96 -13.48 3.37
C CYS A 135 -7.30 -13.44 2.63
N GLU A 136 -7.34 -13.86 1.38
CA GLU A 136 -8.57 -13.97 0.58
C GLU A 136 -9.52 -15.02 1.17
N ASP A 137 -9.00 -16.19 1.60
CA ASP A 137 -9.81 -17.22 2.27
C ASP A 137 -10.55 -16.65 3.49
N VAL A 138 -9.88 -15.82 4.32
CA VAL A 138 -10.50 -15.16 5.49
C VAL A 138 -11.58 -14.15 5.08
N VAL A 139 -11.35 -13.38 4.01
CA VAL A 139 -12.33 -12.42 3.48
C VAL A 139 -13.55 -13.14 2.92
N GLN A 140 -13.35 -14.24 2.20
CA GLN A 140 -14.43 -15.08 1.69
C GLN A 140 -15.23 -15.71 2.83
N MET A 141 -14.57 -16.28 3.83
CA MET A 141 -15.20 -16.80 5.05
C MET A 141 -16.07 -15.73 5.73
N PHE A 142 -15.55 -14.50 5.90
CA PHE A 142 -16.34 -13.38 6.43
C PHE A 142 -17.59 -13.10 5.58
N ASN A 143 -17.45 -13.04 4.25
CA ASN A 143 -18.56 -12.74 3.37
C ASN A 143 -19.65 -13.82 3.42
N ARG A 144 -19.27 -15.09 3.52
CA ARG A 144 -20.23 -16.22 3.65
C ARG A 144 -20.90 -16.23 5.02
N LEU A 145 -20.13 -16.04 6.11
CA LEU A 145 -20.67 -15.95 7.47
C LEU A 145 -21.65 -14.78 7.62
N SER A 146 -21.33 -13.62 7.03
CA SER A 146 -22.19 -12.43 7.09
C SER A 146 -23.54 -12.61 6.38
N ASN A 147 -23.62 -13.58 5.47
CA ASN A 147 -24.84 -13.93 4.74
C ASN A 147 -25.54 -15.16 5.32
N ALA A 148 -25.09 -15.68 6.48
CA ALA A 148 -25.74 -16.82 7.11
C ALA A 148 -27.21 -16.54 7.47
N PRO A 149 -28.12 -17.51 7.29
CA PRO A 149 -29.52 -17.39 7.67
C PRO A 149 -29.75 -17.08 9.15
N ASN A 150 -28.97 -17.69 10.05
CA ASN A 150 -29.08 -17.49 11.49
C ASN A 150 -28.47 -16.15 11.92
N ARG A 151 -29.32 -15.18 12.31
CA ARG A 151 -28.86 -13.83 12.65
C ARG A 151 -28.38 -13.73 14.10
N SER A 152 -28.95 -14.52 15.00
CA SER A 152 -28.50 -14.58 16.39
C SER A 152 -27.01 -14.93 16.49
N ILE A 153 -26.58 -16.02 15.85
CA ILE A 153 -25.16 -16.45 15.89
C ILE A 153 -24.27 -15.42 15.21
N LEU A 154 -24.73 -14.83 14.10
CA LEU A 154 -23.97 -13.80 13.39
C LEU A 154 -23.70 -12.61 14.30
N TYR A 155 -24.70 -12.08 14.99
CA TYR A 155 -24.53 -10.88 15.83
C TYR A 155 -23.57 -11.12 17.00
N ASP A 156 -23.60 -12.29 17.61
CA ASP A 156 -22.66 -12.66 18.69
C ASP A 156 -21.21 -12.70 18.19
N LEU A 157 -20.99 -13.14 16.95
CA LEU A 157 -19.65 -13.32 16.39
C LEU A 157 -19.15 -12.12 15.57
N TYR A 158 -20.05 -11.22 15.12
CA TYR A 158 -19.76 -10.23 14.08
C TYR A 158 -18.57 -9.33 14.41
N ASN A 159 -18.48 -8.86 15.65
CA ASN A 159 -17.39 -7.99 16.09
C ASN A 159 -16.02 -8.68 15.99
N TYR A 160 -15.95 -9.96 16.35
CA TYR A 160 -14.71 -10.75 16.27
C TYR A 160 -14.31 -11.02 14.82
N ILE A 161 -15.27 -11.40 13.97
CA ILE A 161 -14.99 -11.70 12.57
C ILE A 161 -14.60 -10.42 11.80
N CYS A 162 -15.24 -9.28 12.11
CA CYS A 162 -14.85 -7.97 11.56
C CYS A 162 -13.44 -7.58 11.97
N ASP A 163 -13.05 -7.83 13.23
CA ASP A 163 -11.72 -7.53 13.73
C ASP A 163 -10.66 -8.33 12.96
N ILE A 164 -10.80 -9.66 12.89
CA ILE A 164 -9.80 -10.47 12.19
C ILE A 164 -9.74 -10.17 10.69
N LYS A 165 -10.88 -9.90 10.04
CA LYS A 165 -10.91 -9.44 8.65
C LYS A 165 -10.08 -8.17 8.47
N SER A 166 -10.24 -7.21 9.39
CA SER A 166 -9.51 -5.94 9.34
C SER A 166 -8.02 -6.13 9.58
N GLY A 167 -7.63 -6.94 10.59
CA GLY A 167 -6.23 -7.26 10.88
C GLY A 167 -5.54 -7.96 9.72
N VAL A 168 -6.17 -9.00 9.15
CA VAL A 168 -5.66 -9.72 7.97
C VAL A 168 -5.61 -8.80 6.74
N GLY A 169 -6.60 -7.93 6.55
CA GLY A 169 -6.60 -6.91 5.49
C GLY A 169 -5.43 -5.94 5.58
N LEU A 170 -5.09 -5.47 6.79
CA LEU A 170 -3.92 -4.64 7.05
C LEU A 170 -2.62 -5.38 6.73
N ALA A 171 -2.50 -6.65 7.16
CA ALA A 171 -1.34 -7.49 6.84
C ALA A 171 -1.16 -7.69 5.34
N ARG A 172 -2.26 -7.99 4.62
CA ARG A 172 -2.28 -8.15 3.18
C ARG A 172 -1.79 -6.89 2.46
N ALA A 173 -2.33 -5.73 2.84
CA ALA A 173 -1.92 -4.44 2.28
C ALA A 173 -0.44 -4.14 2.54
N TYR A 174 0.05 -4.46 3.74
CA TYR A 174 1.46 -4.31 4.08
C TYR A 174 2.38 -5.20 3.23
N VAL A 175 2.05 -6.49 3.05
CA VAL A 175 2.83 -7.39 2.19
C VAL A 175 2.84 -6.92 0.73
N LYS A 176 1.71 -6.47 0.21
CA LYS A 176 1.64 -5.89 -1.15
C LYS A 176 2.53 -4.65 -1.29
N MET A 177 2.55 -3.79 -0.28
CA MET A 177 3.46 -2.63 -0.23
C MET A 177 4.93 -3.05 -0.20
N LEU A 178 5.30 -4.09 0.56
CA LEU A 178 6.66 -4.65 0.54
C LEU A 178 7.06 -5.18 -0.85
N GLY A 179 6.10 -5.70 -1.60
CA GLY A 179 6.28 -6.19 -2.97
C GLY A 179 6.29 -5.09 -4.06
N GLY A 180 6.09 -3.82 -3.68
CA GLY A 180 5.97 -2.70 -4.63
C GLY A 180 4.60 -2.57 -5.30
N GLU A 181 3.63 -3.42 -4.93
CA GLU A 181 2.26 -3.44 -5.46
C GLU A 181 1.30 -2.66 -4.55
N GLY A 182 1.56 -1.39 -4.30
CA GLY A 182 0.64 -0.57 -3.51
C GLY A 182 1.13 0.86 -3.30
N GLN A 183 0.18 1.80 -3.25
CA GLN A 183 0.50 3.12 -2.70
C GLN A 183 0.62 2.97 -1.17
N PRO A 184 1.64 3.55 -0.53
CA PRO A 184 1.62 3.69 0.91
C PRO A 184 0.41 4.54 1.24
N SER A 185 -0.54 3.97 1.97
CA SER A 185 -1.44 4.82 2.72
C SER A 185 -0.54 5.64 3.63
N ALA A 186 -0.60 6.96 3.50
CA ALA A 186 -0.11 7.88 4.53
C ALA A 186 -1.02 7.70 5.75
N LEU A 187 -0.98 6.51 6.36
CA LEU A 187 -1.53 6.27 7.67
C LEU A 187 -0.69 7.16 8.57
N VAL A 188 -1.24 8.33 8.84
CA VAL A 188 -0.82 9.21 9.93
C VAL A 188 -0.65 8.27 11.12
N MET A 189 0.59 8.17 11.59
CA MET A 189 0.90 7.43 12.79
C MET A 189 0.10 8.11 13.90
N SER A 190 -1.06 7.55 14.27
CA SER A 190 -1.79 8.04 15.42
C SER A 190 -0.94 7.69 16.63
N GLU A 191 -0.30 8.68 17.23
CA GLU A 191 0.58 8.48 18.38
C GLU A 191 -0.22 8.00 19.61
N ASP A 192 -1.54 8.20 19.62
CA ASP A 192 -2.46 7.78 20.68
C ASP A 192 -3.65 7.00 20.11
N PRO A 193 -3.51 5.69 19.82
CA PRO A 193 -4.66 4.85 19.50
C PRO A 193 -5.55 4.70 20.73
N GLU A 194 -6.86 4.89 20.54
CA GLU A 194 -7.85 4.76 21.61
C GLU A 194 -7.75 3.38 22.31
N PRO A 195 -8.10 3.24 23.60
CA PRO A 195 -7.94 2.00 24.36
C PRO A 195 -8.66 0.78 23.78
N TRP A 196 -9.72 0.97 23.00
CA TRP A 196 -10.42 -0.10 22.28
C TRP A 196 -9.78 -0.45 20.93
N GLY A 197 -8.77 0.30 20.48
CA GLY A 197 -7.96 0.04 19.29
C GLY A 197 -6.92 -1.07 19.47
N PHE A 198 -6.71 -1.54 20.70
CA PHE A 198 -5.84 -2.68 20.99
C PHE A 198 -6.58 -3.99 20.75
N ARG A 199 -6.14 -4.75 19.75
CA ARG A 199 -6.71 -6.05 19.43
C ARG A 199 -6.00 -7.17 20.20
N GLY A 200 -6.76 -8.21 20.54
CA GLY A 200 -6.26 -9.43 21.18
C GLY A 200 -6.06 -10.56 20.17
N GLY A 201 -5.54 -11.70 20.63
CA GLY A 201 -5.37 -12.90 19.81
C GLY A 201 -4.57 -12.67 18.54
N LEU A 202 -5.01 -13.29 17.43
CA LEU A 202 -4.35 -13.21 16.13
C LEU A 202 -4.33 -11.80 15.54
N SER A 203 -5.45 -11.06 15.62
CA SER A 203 -5.55 -9.69 15.10
C SER A 203 -4.54 -8.77 15.80
N GLY A 204 -4.41 -8.90 17.13
CA GLY A 204 -3.40 -8.19 17.92
C GLY A 204 -1.97 -8.53 17.53
N GLU A 205 -1.66 -9.81 17.32
CA GLU A 205 -0.30 -10.23 16.94
C GLU A 205 0.08 -9.74 15.54
N ILE A 206 -0.85 -9.78 14.59
CA ILE A 206 -0.70 -9.15 13.28
C ILE A 206 -0.43 -7.66 13.44
N GLN A 207 -1.25 -6.95 14.23
CA GLN A 207 -1.13 -5.52 14.47
C GLN A 207 0.26 -5.16 15.03
N ARG A 208 0.81 -5.91 15.99
CA ARG A 208 2.17 -5.70 16.53
C ARG A 208 3.28 -5.87 15.48
N MET A 209 3.08 -6.74 14.49
CA MET A 209 4.06 -6.92 13.41
C MET A 209 4.06 -5.76 12.39
N LEU A 210 2.99 -4.96 12.33
CA LEU A 210 2.85 -3.87 11.38
C LEU A 210 3.52 -2.56 11.86
N PRO A 211 4.05 -1.73 10.95
CA PRO A 211 4.63 -0.44 11.33
C PRO A 211 3.58 0.47 12.01
N GLY A 212 3.95 1.08 13.14
CA GLY A 212 3.14 2.11 13.81
C GLY A 212 2.03 1.65 14.72
N HIS A 213 1.92 0.35 14.95
CA HIS A 213 0.82 -0.24 15.72
C HIS A 213 1.25 -0.82 17.09
N GLY A 214 2.53 -0.67 17.46
CA GLY A 214 3.10 -1.10 18.75
C GLY A 214 3.33 0.03 19.76
N ASN A 215 2.50 1.08 19.78
CA ASN A 215 2.76 2.29 20.60
C ASN A 215 2.91 2.02 22.11
N ARG A 216 2.35 0.90 22.61
CA ARG A 216 2.46 0.44 24.00
C ARG A 216 3.33 -0.82 24.19
N ASP A 217 3.97 -1.33 23.14
CA ASP A 217 4.88 -2.47 23.28
C ASP A 217 6.17 -2.02 23.97
N LEU A 218 6.68 -2.85 24.87
CA LEU A 218 7.93 -2.61 25.59
C LEU A 218 9.13 -2.47 24.63
N PHE A 219 9.07 -3.17 23.50
CA PHE A 219 10.07 -3.12 22.44
C PHE A 219 9.44 -2.56 21.17
N LYS A 220 9.55 -1.24 21.00
CA LYS A 220 9.13 -0.59 19.76
C LYS A 220 10.07 -1.02 18.64
N HIS A 221 9.54 -1.68 17.62
CA HIS A 221 10.23 -1.71 16.34
C HIS A 221 10.08 -0.31 15.73
N PRO A 222 11.19 0.41 15.47
CA PRO A 222 11.09 1.68 14.77
C PRO A 222 10.34 1.42 13.45
N PRO A 223 9.43 2.33 13.03
CA PRO A 223 8.89 2.25 11.68
C PRO A 223 10.08 2.12 10.74
N THR A 224 10.00 1.19 9.80
CA THR A 224 11.02 1.01 8.76
C THR A 224 10.91 2.16 7.76
N THR A 225 10.94 3.40 8.24
CA THR A 225 11.06 4.60 7.43
C THR A 225 12.37 4.46 6.66
N PRO A 226 12.31 4.36 5.32
CA PRO A 226 13.52 4.28 4.53
C PRO A 226 14.36 5.52 4.79
N VAL A 227 15.61 5.32 5.20
CA VAL A 227 16.57 6.41 5.38
C VAL A 227 17.15 6.73 4.01
N TYR A 228 16.98 7.96 3.58
CA TYR A 228 17.52 8.45 2.32
C TYR A 228 18.76 9.31 2.55
N PHE A 229 19.83 8.99 1.82
CA PHE A 229 21.06 9.77 1.81
C PHE A 229 21.14 10.55 0.51
N MET A 230 21.19 11.88 0.62
CA MET A 230 21.40 12.77 -0.51
C MET A 230 22.86 13.21 -0.50
N ARG A 231 23.57 12.98 -1.61
CA ARG A 231 24.96 13.38 -1.79
C ARG A 231 25.21 14.01 -3.15
N ALA A 232 26.33 14.70 -3.28
CA ALA A 232 26.78 15.23 -4.57
C ALA A 232 27.07 14.08 -5.55
N TYR A 233 26.72 14.30 -6.81
CA TYR A 233 27.03 13.40 -7.91
C TYR A 233 28.55 13.35 -8.18
N CYS A 234 29.05 12.17 -8.50
CA CYS A 234 30.41 11.96 -8.99
C CYS A 234 30.42 11.09 -10.25
N ASP A 235 31.54 11.06 -10.98
CA ASP A 235 31.62 10.36 -12.27
C ASP A 235 31.35 8.84 -12.18
N LYS A 236 31.53 8.25 -10.98
CA LYS A 236 31.21 6.83 -10.73
C LYS A 236 29.70 6.55 -10.80
N ASP A 237 28.87 7.56 -10.58
CA ASP A 237 27.41 7.44 -10.53
C ASP A 237 26.78 7.41 -11.92
N LYS A 238 27.55 7.77 -12.96
CA LYS A 238 27.08 7.82 -14.35
C LYS A 238 26.35 6.54 -14.78
N THR A 239 26.90 5.38 -14.43
CA THR A 239 26.33 4.08 -14.78
C THR A 239 25.02 3.80 -14.03
N GLN A 240 24.93 4.21 -12.76
CA GLN A 240 23.73 4.03 -11.95
C GLN A 240 22.61 4.98 -12.38
N VAL A 241 22.94 6.23 -12.69
CA VAL A 241 21.99 7.22 -13.24
C VAL A 241 21.45 6.74 -14.59
N GLN A 242 22.33 6.26 -15.48
CA GLN A 242 21.92 5.69 -16.76
C GLN A 242 21.00 4.48 -16.57
N LYS A 243 21.31 3.59 -15.63
CA LYS A 243 20.45 2.43 -15.31
C LYS A 243 19.06 2.87 -14.84
N ILE A 244 18.96 3.86 -13.95
CA ILE A 244 17.67 4.40 -13.50
C ILE A 244 16.91 5.02 -14.67
N TRP A 245 17.59 5.76 -15.55
CA TRP A 245 16.97 6.33 -16.75
C TRP A 245 16.40 5.23 -17.66
N GLU A 246 17.17 4.18 -17.96
CA GLU A 246 16.73 3.03 -18.76
C GLU A 246 15.55 2.28 -18.12
N GLU A 247 15.58 2.06 -16.80
CA GLU A 247 14.48 1.43 -16.05
C GLU A 247 13.20 2.26 -16.13
N MET A 248 13.32 3.59 -15.96
CA MET A 248 12.17 4.49 -16.03
C MET A 248 11.62 4.64 -17.46
N LEU A 249 12.44 4.44 -18.49
CA LEU A 249 11.99 4.35 -19.88
C LEU A 249 11.30 3.03 -20.20
N SER A 250 11.85 1.90 -19.74
CA SER A 250 11.37 0.55 -20.04
C SER A 250 10.11 0.15 -19.26
N GLY A 251 9.81 0.80 -18.13
CA GLY A 251 8.59 0.58 -17.34
C GLY A 251 7.27 1.02 -18.01
N GLY A 252 7.33 1.70 -19.16
CA GLY A 252 6.16 2.01 -19.99
C GLY A 252 5.90 0.90 -21.01
N LYS A 253 4.73 0.24 -20.94
CA LYS A 253 4.29 -0.80 -21.90
C LYS A 253 4.60 -0.40 -23.36
N GLU A 254 5.13 -1.38 -24.11
CA GLU A 254 5.43 -1.39 -25.55
C GLU A 254 5.45 -0.03 -26.26
N GLN A 255 6.65 0.52 -26.47
CA GLN A 255 6.82 1.79 -27.15
C GLN A 255 6.71 1.64 -28.67
N SER A 256 6.01 2.60 -29.29
CA SER A 256 6.01 2.79 -30.74
C SER A 256 7.39 3.26 -31.25
N PRO A 257 7.78 2.91 -32.49
CA PRO A 257 9.09 3.29 -33.07
C PRO A 257 9.33 4.81 -33.22
N LEU A 258 8.30 5.64 -33.02
CA LEU A 258 8.37 7.09 -33.19
C LEU A 258 8.99 7.83 -31.98
N MET A 259 9.05 7.21 -30.79
CA MET A 259 9.59 7.84 -29.57
C MET A 259 11.11 8.09 -29.60
N LEU A 260 11.83 7.50 -30.55
CA LEU A 260 13.29 7.62 -30.72
C LEU A 260 13.74 8.83 -31.57
N GLN A 261 12.82 9.62 -32.12
CA GLN A 261 13.19 10.53 -33.21
C GLN A 261 13.80 11.88 -32.80
N LEU A 262 13.59 12.38 -31.57
CA LEU A 262 14.39 13.51 -31.07
C LEU A 262 14.66 13.35 -29.56
N PRO A 263 15.92 13.14 -29.12
CA PRO A 263 16.25 13.14 -27.70
C PRO A 263 15.97 14.50 -27.09
N LEU A 264 15.35 14.52 -25.89
CA LEU A 264 15.24 15.73 -25.07
C LEU A 264 16.61 16.11 -24.51
N ILE A 265 16.82 17.37 -24.15
CA ILE A 265 18.09 17.74 -23.48
C ILE A 265 18.19 17.00 -22.15
N SER A 266 17.05 16.75 -21.50
CA SER A 266 16.95 15.94 -20.30
C SER A 266 17.37 14.48 -20.50
N ASP A 267 17.11 13.89 -21.67
CA ASP A 267 17.56 12.54 -22.00
C ASP A 267 19.06 12.48 -22.18
N CYS A 268 19.66 13.47 -22.86
CA CYS A 268 21.11 13.54 -23.05
C CYS A 268 21.86 13.73 -21.72
N LEU A 269 21.28 14.49 -20.78
CA LEU A 269 21.81 14.66 -19.44
C LEU A 269 21.70 13.36 -18.61
N SER A 270 20.56 12.68 -18.69
CA SER A 270 20.28 11.44 -17.92
C SER A 270 21.00 10.21 -18.46
N SER A 271 21.20 10.13 -19.78
CA SER A 271 22.01 9.09 -20.44
C SER A 271 23.52 9.34 -20.30
N GLY A 272 23.93 10.49 -19.75
CA GLY A 272 25.33 10.84 -19.55
C GLY A 272 26.09 11.20 -20.83
N GLN A 273 25.37 11.56 -21.91
CA GLN A 273 25.97 12.17 -23.11
C GLN A 273 26.50 13.57 -22.81
N ILE A 274 25.91 14.23 -21.81
CA ILE A 274 26.27 15.58 -21.36
C ILE A 274 26.53 15.53 -19.86
N SER A 275 27.59 16.21 -19.41
CA SER A 275 27.87 16.35 -17.98
C SER A 275 27.03 17.48 -17.37
N PRO A 276 26.54 17.33 -16.14
CA PRO A 276 25.84 18.39 -15.43
C PRO A 276 26.77 19.57 -15.12
N SER A 277 26.17 20.74 -14.90
CA SER A 277 26.92 21.92 -14.48
C SER A 277 27.57 21.71 -13.10
N PRO A 278 28.76 22.31 -12.85
CA PRO A 278 29.46 22.15 -11.58
C PRO A 278 28.59 22.53 -10.37
N GLY A 279 28.51 21.64 -9.37
CA GLY A 279 27.71 21.85 -8.15
C GLY A 279 26.19 21.73 -8.34
N CYS A 280 25.73 21.38 -9.55
CA CYS A 280 24.32 21.24 -9.90
C CYS A 280 23.94 19.78 -10.20
N ALA A 281 24.42 18.85 -9.37
CA ALA A 281 24.15 17.42 -9.54
C ALA A 281 24.16 16.68 -8.20
N PHE A 282 23.09 15.92 -7.94
CA PHE A 282 22.87 15.18 -6.71
C PHE A 282 22.35 13.77 -7.02
N VAL A 283 22.64 12.85 -6.12
CA VAL A 283 22.19 11.46 -6.15
C VAL A 283 21.48 11.14 -4.83
N LEU A 284 20.40 10.38 -4.92
CA LEU A 284 19.65 9.85 -3.79
C LEU A 284 19.95 8.36 -3.62
N GLU A 285 20.34 7.96 -2.43
CA GLU A 285 20.60 6.58 -2.06
C GLU A 285 19.64 6.13 -0.96
N ASP A 286 19.14 4.91 -1.07
CA ASP A 286 18.45 4.17 -0.01
C ASP A 286 19.30 2.97 0.45
N GLU A 287 18.77 2.15 1.34
CA GLU A 287 19.44 0.91 1.81
C GLU A 287 19.79 -0.07 0.67
N LEU A 288 19.14 0.05 -0.50
CA LEU A 288 19.35 -0.79 -1.68
C LEU A 288 20.29 -0.11 -2.70
N GLY A 289 20.84 1.06 -2.38
CA GLY A 289 21.72 1.85 -3.22
C GLY A 289 21.01 3.02 -3.92
N THR A 290 21.57 3.47 -5.04
CA THR A 290 21.06 4.64 -5.76
C THR A 290 19.63 4.42 -6.25
N CYS A 291 18.73 5.28 -5.80
CA CYS A 291 17.29 5.19 -6.03
C CYS A 291 16.71 6.42 -6.74
N GLY A 292 17.51 7.47 -6.92
CA GLY A 292 17.13 8.64 -7.71
C GLY A 292 18.30 9.57 -7.97
N TYR A 293 18.08 10.56 -8.82
CA TYR A 293 19.06 11.59 -9.15
C TYR A 293 18.38 12.92 -9.48
N ALA A 294 19.15 13.99 -9.36
CA ALA A 294 18.76 15.34 -9.72
C ALA A 294 19.95 16.03 -10.40
N LEU A 295 19.81 16.35 -11.68
CA LEU A 295 20.86 16.94 -12.52
C LEU A 295 20.38 18.26 -13.12
N ALA A 296 21.28 19.22 -13.30
CA ALA A 296 20.95 20.44 -14.01
C ALA A 296 22.07 20.99 -14.88
N LEU A 297 21.64 21.81 -15.83
CA LEU A 297 22.48 22.63 -16.70
C LEU A 297 22.17 24.10 -16.44
N THR A 298 23.19 24.90 -16.16
CA THR A 298 23.05 26.34 -15.95
C THR A 298 22.78 27.10 -17.25
N ASP A 299 23.33 26.62 -18.37
CA ASP A 299 23.13 27.16 -19.72
C ASP A 299 22.63 26.05 -20.66
N ALA A 300 21.31 25.96 -20.79
CA ALA A 300 20.68 25.03 -21.71
C ALA A 300 20.82 25.46 -23.18
N LYS A 301 21.07 26.74 -23.46
CA LYS A 301 21.16 27.27 -24.84
C LYS A 301 22.42 26.79 -25.55
N ALA A 302 23.57 26.85 -24.87
CA ALA A 302 24.83 26.34 -25.40
C ALA A 302 24.74 24.85 -25.78
N VAL A 303 24.01 24.09 -24.96
CA VAL A 303 23.80 22.65 -25.16
C VAL A 303 22.79 22.35 -26.26
N ALA A 304 21.66 23.08 -26.30
CA ALA A 304 20.64 22.93 -27.34
C ALA A 304 21.21 23.14 -28.75
N ALA A 305 22.09 24.15 -28.90
CA ALA A 305 22.79 24.43 -30.14
C ALA A 305 23.71 23.28 -30.59
N GLY A 306 24.36 22.60 -29.65
CA GLY A 306 25.22 21.43 -29.93
C GLY A 306 24.46 20.19 -30.38
N ILE A 307 23.17 20.08 -30.03
CA ILE A 307 22.33 18.89 -30.30
C ILE A 307 21.31 19.19 -31.42
N GLN A 308 21.41 20.36 -32.07
CA GLN A 308 20.50 20.80 -33.14
C GLN A 308 19.01 20.70 -32.75
N ARG A 309 18.70 20.98 -31.48
CA ARG A 309 17.35 20.98 -30.93
C ARG A 309 16.79 22.40 -30.99
N ASP A 310 15.64 22.57 -31.63
CA ASP A 310 14.91 23.83 -31.63
C ASP A 310 14.15 23.98 -30.30
N VAL A 311 14.79 24.63 -29.33
CA VAL A 311 14.17 25.01 -28.06
C VAL A 311 13.76 26.48 -28.17
N ASN A 312 12.51 26.76 -27.81
CA ASN A 312 11.95 28.10 -27.93
C ASN A 312 12.84 29.17 -27.27
N GLU A 313 13.35 30.10 -28.07
CA GLU A 313 14.27 31.14 -27.60
C GLU A 313 13.65 32.05 -26.52
N SER A 314 12.32 32.24 -26.54
CA SER A 314 11.64 33.02 -25.50
C SER A 314 11.67 32.31 -24.15
N LEU A 315 11.55 30.98 -24.15
CA LEU A 315 11.65 30.16 -22.94
C LEU A 315 13.05 30.27 -22.33
N LEU A 316 14.09 30.11 -23.15
CA LEU A 316 15.49 30.15 -22.69
C LEU A 316 15.93 31.54 -22.20
N LYS A 317 15.28 32.60 -22.66
CA LYS A 317 15.54 33.97 -22.19
C LYS A 317 15.10 34.17 -20.73
N ASP A 318 13.94 33.62 -20.39
CA ASP A 318 13.34 33.73 -19.05
C ASP A 318 13.85 32.62 -18.11
N PHE A 319 14.10 31.43 -18.65
CA PHE A 319 14.53 30.23 -17.91
C PHE A 319 15.75 29.59 -18.60
N PRO A 320 16.97 30.10 -18.37
CA PRO A 320 18.17 29.63 -19.07
C PRO A 320 18.65 28.25 -18.62
N SER A 321 18.21 27.76 -17.46
CA SER A 321 18.70 26.51 -16.88
C SER A 321 17.73 25.34 -17.06
N LEU A 322 18.25 24.14 -17.29
CA LEU A 322 17.47 22.90 -17.36
C LEU A 322 17.63 22.11 -16.07
N VAL A 323 16.55 21.56 -15.53
CA VAL A 323 16.53 20.66 -14.38
C VAL A 323 15.90 19.32 -14.76
N VAL A 324 16.52 18.24 -14.31
CA VAL A 324 16.01 16.87 -14.44
C VAL A 324 16.06 16.21 -13.07
N VAL A 325 14.95 15.63 -12.64
CA VAL A 325 14.88 14.79 -11.45
C VAL A 325 14.16 13.51 -11.80
N GLN A 326 14.72 12.38 -11.41
CA GLN A 326 14.09 11.07 -11.57
C GLN A 326 14.30 10.24 -10.33
N VAL A 327 13.26 9.55 -9.88
CA VAL A 327 13.31 8.68 -8.70
C VAL A 327 12.58 7.38 -8.99
N LEU A 328 13.12 6.24 -8.56
CA LEU A 328 12.53 4.92 -8.76
C LEU A 328 11.16 4.78 -8.07
N PRO A 329 10.25 3.93 -8.58
CA PRO A 329 8.92 3.70 -7.99
C PRO A 329 8.92 3.25 -6.53
N ARG A 330 10.01 2.60 -6.09
CA ARG A 330 10.20 2.16 -4.70
C ARG A 330 10.36 3.31 -3.70
N VAL A 331 10.68 4.52 -4.17
CA VAL A 331 10.72 5.72 -3.31
C VAL A 331 9.31 6.29 -3.22
N THR A 332 8.75 6.18 -2.03
CA THR A 332 7.34 6.48 -1.74
C THR A 332 7.16 7.85 -1.11
N ASP A 333 8.12 8.29 -0.30
CA ASP A 333 8.14 9.64 0.26
C ASP A 333 8.63 10.64 -0.81
N PRO A 334 7.83 11.66 -1.18
CA PRO A 334 8.27 12.69 -2.11
C PRO A 334 9.25 13.69 -1.47
N THR A 335 9.38 13.72 -0.13
CA THR A 335 10.18 14.71 0.60
C THR A 335 11.67 14.72 0.23
N PRO A 336 12.36 13.57 0.10
CA PRO A 336 13.76 13.53 -0.34
C PRO A 336 13.93 14.08 -1.76
N ALA A 337 13.02 13.73 -2.67
CA ALA A 337 13.02 14.26 -4.03
C ALA A 337 12.77 15.78 -4.06
N LYS A 338 11.83 16.27 -3.25
CA LYS A 338 11.58 17.70 -3.08
C LYS A 338 12.82 18.43 -2.55
N ARG A 339 13.51 17.84 -1.57
CA ARG A 339 14.74 18.38 -1.00
C ARG A 339 15.86 18.45 -2.05
N MET A 340 16.02 17.42 -2.88
CA MET A 340 16.98 17.44 -4.00
C MET A 340 16.68 18.57 -4.98
N VAL A 341 15.42 18.72 -5.41
CA VAL A 341 15.02 19.83 -6.30
C VAL A 341 15.34 21.18 -5.64
N GLY A 342 15.00 21.37 -4.37
CA GLY A 342 15.28 22.62 -3.66
C GLY A 342 16.77 22.96 -3.54
N GLN A 343 17.63 21.96 -3.30
CA GLN A 343 19.09 22.14 -3.31
C GLN A 343 19.60 22.45 -4.71
N LEU A 344 19.08 21.76 -5.73
CA LEU A 344 19.45 21.97 -7.12
C LEU A 344 19.09 23.39 -7.60
N LEU A 345 17.88 23.86 -7.31
CA LEU A 345 17.44 25.23 -7.61
C LEU A 345 18.30 26.28 -6.88
N SER A 346 18.65 26.02 -5.61
CA SER A 346 19.58 26.89 -4.86
C SER A 346 20.98 26.95 -5.50
N SER A 347 21.53 25.80 -5.92
CA SER A 347 22.81 25.75 -6.62
C SER A 347 22.77 26.52 -7.95
N ILE A 348 21.71 26.35 -8.73
CA ILE A 348 21.53 27.04 -10.01
C ILE A 348 21.39 28.56 -9.80
N SER A 349 20.65 28.99 -8.78
CA SER A 349 20.50 30.40 -8.40
C SER A 349 21.85 31.01 -7.98
N SER A 350 22.65 30.29 -7.18
CA SER A 350 24.00 30.74 -6.79
C SER A 350 24.98 30.88 -7.96
N ASN A 351 24.74 30.13 -9.05
CA ASN A 351 25.48 30.24 -10.31
C ASN A 351 24.95 31.36 -11.23
N GLY A 352 24.02 32.20 -10.75
CA GLY A 352 23.56 33.42 -11.43
C GLY A 352 22.42 33.22 -12.42
N SER A 353 21.75 32.07 -12.40
CA SER A 353 20.58 31.83 -13.26
C SER A 353 19.30 32.45 -12.67
N ARG A 354 18.44 32.96 -13.56
CA ARG A 354 17.18 33.64 -13.22
C ARG A 354 15.97 32.70 -13.18
N GLY A 355 16.13 31.48 -13.70
CA GLY A 355 15.02 30.56 -13.87
C GLY A 355 15.46 29.21 -14.40
N ALA A 356 14.69 28.18 -14.07
CA ALA A 356 14.91 26.82 -14.52
C ALA A 356 13.65 26.22 -15.14
N PHE A 357 13.81 25.40 -16.17
CA PHE A 357 12.73 24.62 -16.78
C PHE A 357 13.03 23.11 -16.75
N CYS A 358 12.00 22.29 -16.88
CA CYS A 358 12.10 20.86 -17.08
C CYS A 358 11.23 20.42 -18.27
N GLU A 359 11.71 19.40 -19.00
CA GLU A 359 11.02 18.81 -20.14
C GLU A 359 10.52 17.42 -19.72
N LEU A 360 9.21 17.21 -19.77
CA LEU A 360 8.56 15.97 -19.37
C LEU A 360 7.72 15.43 -20.52
N ARG A 361 7.71 14.11 -20.70
CA ARG A 361 6.83 13.46 -21.67
C ARG A 361 5.42 13.34 -21.07
N ARG A 362 4.38 13.50 -21.89
CA ARG A 362 2.97 13.31 -21.44
C ARG A 362 2.68 11.90 -20.93
N SER A 363 3.45 10.91 -21.37
CA SER A 363 3.37 9.53 -20.88
C SER A 363 3.84 9.38 -19.43
N ASP A 364 4.73 10.25 -18.93
CA ASP A 364 5.26 10.19 -17.56
C ASP A 364 4.33 10.92 -16.58
N ARG A 365 3.17 10.30 -16.32
CA ARG A 365 2.15 10.84 -15.42
C ARG A 365 2.67 11.05 -14.00
N ARG A 366 3.61 10.21 -13.55
CA ARG A 366 4.18 10.26 -12.19
C ARG A 366 5.01 11.52 -12.00
N MET A 367 5.91 11.82 -12.94
CA MET A 367 6.74 13.02 -12.84
C MET A 367 5.92 14.30 -13.05
N LEU A 368 4.91 14.27 -13.93
CA LEU A 368 3.97 15.39 -14.08
C LEU A 368 3.25 15.71 -12.76
N GLU A 369 2.76 14.69 -12.06
CA GLU A 369 2.10 14.86 -10.76
C GLU A 369 3.10 15.35 -9.69
N PHE A 370 4.33 14.84 -9.69
CA PHE A 370 5.39 15.26 -8.77
C PHE A 370 5.70 16.76 -8.90
N TYR A 371 5.98 17.25 -10.11
CA TYR A 371 6.29 18.66 -10.35
C TYR A 371 5.07 19.57 -10.09
N SER A 372 3.86 19.11 -10.43
CA SER A 372 2.62 19.84 -10.12
C SER A 372 2.41 20.01 -8.61
N LYS A 373 2.71 18.97 -7.81
CA LYS A 373 2.65 18.99 -6.34
C LYS A 373 3.82 19.73 -5.67
N PHE A 374 4.85 20.11 -6.42
CA PHE A 374 5.98 20.90 -5.90
C PHE A 374 5.58 22.36 -5.67
N GLY A 375 4.65 22.89 -6.45
CA GLY A 375 4.06 24.22 -6.28
C GLY A 375 4.84 25.39 -6.88
N SER A 376 6.16 25.26 -7.09
CA SER A 376 6.99 26.32 -7.71
C SER A 376 7.04 26.25 -9.25
N PHE A 377 6.88 25.06 -9.82
CA PHE A 377 6.91 24.85 -11.27
C PHE A 377 5.53 25.13 -11.88
N LYS A 378 5.51 26.00 -12.90
CA LYS A 378 4.31 26.38 -13.66
C LYS A 378 4.37 25.81 -15.06
N HIS A 379 3.23 25.38 -15.56
CA HIS A 379 3.11 24.86 -16.92
C HIS A 379 3.33 25.98 -17.94
N ILE A 380 4.19 25.74 -18.93
CA ILE A 380 4.39 26.64 -20.07
C ILE A 380 3.72 26.00 -21.28
N GLN A 381 2.80 26.75 -21.91
CA GLN A 381 2.11 26.28 -23.10
C GLN A 381 3.12 26.21 -24.26
N MET A 382 3.24 25.03 -24.87
CA MET A 382 4.05 24.79 -26.05
C MET A 382 3.22 24.07 -27.11
N ASP A 383 3.59 24.24 -28.38
CA ASP A 383 2.87 23.68 -29.53
C ASP A 383 3.07 22.16 -29.69
N SER A 384 4.00 21.57 -28.93
CA SER A 384 4.27 20.13 -28.99
C SER A 384 3.18 19.30 -28.29
N GLN A 385 2.63 18.32 -29.02
CA GLN A 385 1.57 17.45 -28.51
C GLN A 385 2.07 16.38 -27.53
N ASP A 386 3.38 16.10 -27.47
CA ASP A 386 3.92 14.99 -26.66
C ASP A 386 4.77 15.45 -25.46
N ILE A 387 5.23 16.69 -25.48
CA ILE A 387 6.14 17.26 -24.46
C ILE A 387 5.39 18.32 -23.64
N VAL A 388 5.56 18.25 -22.33
CA VAL A 388 5.11 19.25 -21.37
C VAL A 388 6.34 19.92 -20.78
N VAL A 389 6.38 21.25 -20.85
CA VAL A 389 7.43 22.05 -20.21
C VAL A 389 6.85 22.70 -18.97
N MET A 390 7.55 22.56 -17.85
CA MET A 390 7.27 23.34 -16.65
C MET A 390 8.49 24.17 -16.28
N ALA A 391 8.28 25.37 -15.76
CA ALA A 391 9.38 26.24 -15.34
C ALA A 391 9.09 26.96 -14.03
N THR A 392 10.18 27.34 -13.37
CA THR A 392 10.18 28.09 -12.11
C THR A 392 11.16 29.25 -12.22
N SER A 393 10.76 30.42 -11.73
CA SER A 393 11.68 31.53 -11.46
C SER A 393 12.49 31.19 -10.21
N LEU A 394 13.75 31.63 -10.16
CA LEU A 394 14.69 31.38 -9.07
C LEU A 394 14.94 32.59 -8.19
#